data_AF-A0AAI8D2J7-F1
#
_entry.id   AF-A0AAI8D2J7-F1
#
_cell.length_a   1.000
_cell.length_b   1.000
_cell.length_c   1.000
_cell.angle_alpha   90.00
_cell.angle_beta   90.00
_cell.angle_gamma   90.00
#
_symmetry.space_group_name_H-M   'P 1'
#
loop_
_entity.id
_entity.type
_entity.pdbx_description
1 polymer ?
#
loop_
_entity_poly.entity_id
_entity_poly.type
_entity_poly.pdbx_seq_one_letter_code
_entity_poly.pdbx_strand_id
1 'polypeptide(L)'
;MTPDPQTLAEAATWHYAVALAVLALMGALGHVSRAVFNILPDRLSDRPMMDLVISDGYSWTDMVFKTEYDEAGYYRLDSLHNLRLAVCWAMLSGLIVLLLVPDASKVTAYWIDWGLAALVDLFWYRVKTFEW
;
A
#
# COMPACT_ATOMS: atom_id res chain seq x y z
N MET A 1 -0.31 12.13 -21.17
CA MET A 1 0.56 13.32 -21.23
C MET A 1 1.12 13.49 -19.83
N THR A 2 2.44 13.56 -19.66
CA THR A 2 3.05 13.74 -18.33
C THR A 2 3.03 15.23 -18.01
N PRO A 3 2.42 15.70 -16.90
CA PRO A 3 2.39 17.12 -16.58
C PRO A 3 3.80 17.63 -16.26
N ASP A 4 4.10 18.86 -16.66
CA ASP A 4 5.31 19.56 -16.20
C ASP A 4 5.13 19.96 -14.72
N PRO A 5 5.90 19.38 -13.79
CA PRO A 5 5.72 19.62 -12.36
C PRO A 5 5.86 21.08 -11.94
N GLN A 6 6.62 21.89 -12.70
CA GLN A 6 6.81 23.31 -12.41
C GLN A 6 5.55 24.14 -12.66
N THR A 7 4.61 23.62 -13.43
CA THR A 7 3.34 24.29 -13.77
C THR A 7 2.17 23.83 -12.89
N LEU A 8 2.39 22.83 -12.04
CA LEU A 8 1.34 22.25 -11.21
C LEU A 8 1.09 23.08 -9.95
N ALA A 9 -0.18 23.11 -9.52
CA ALA A 9 -0.57 23.69 -8.25
C ALA A 9 0.01 22.89 -7.07
N GLU A 10 0.22 23.58 -5.95
CA GLU A 10 0.66 22.95 -4.71
C GLU A 10 -0.40 21.99 -4.15
N ALA A 11 0.04 20.88 -3.56
CA ALA A 11 -0.84 19.91 -2.95
C ALA A 11 -1.48 20.46 -1.65
N ALA A 12 -2.81 20.58 -1.64
CA ALA A 12 -3.58 20.82 -0.42
C ALA A 12 -3.62 19.59 0.51
N THR A 13 -3.89 19.79 1.80
CA THR A 13 -3.93 18.74 2.84
C THR A 13 -4.80 17.54 2.49
N TRP A 14 -5.95 17.76 1.83
CA TRP A 14 -6.87 16.67 1.47
C TRP A 14 -6.27 15.72 0.43
N HIS A 15 -5.36 16.19 -0.45
CA HIS A 15 -4.65 15.32 -1.39
C HIS A 15 -3.79 14.29 -0.65
N TYR A 16 -3.15 14.67 0.46
CA TYR A 16 -2.39 13.73 1.29
C TYR A 16 -3.30 12.68 1.91
N ALA A 17 -4.50 13.05 2.35
CA ALA A 17 -5.47 12.09 2.89
C ALA A 17 -5.92 11.08 1.81
N VAL A 18 -6.23 11.55 0.60
CA VAL A 18 -6.59 10.68 -0.54
C VAL A 18 -5.40 9.81 -0.96
N ALA A 19 -4.20 10.39 -1.04
CA ALA A 19 -2.98 9.64 -1.36
C ALA A 19 -2.70 8.53 -0.34
N LEU A 20 -2.88 8.79 0.95
CA LEU A 20 -2.75 7.78 2.00
C LEU A 20 -3.78 6.66 1.86
N ALA A 21 -5.03 6.98 1.48
CA ALA A 21 -6.04 5.96 1.20
C ALA A 21 -5.65 5.09 -0.01
N VAL A 22 -5.13 5.70 -1.08
CA VAL A 22 -4.63 4.97 -2.26
C VAL A 22 -3.41 4.11 -1.91
N LEU A 23 -2.47 4.63 -1.12
CA LEU A 23 -1.30 3.89 -0.65
C LEU A 23 -1.69 2.72 0.25
N ALA A 24 -2.73 2.87 1.08
CA ALA A 24 -3.27 1.78 1.87
C ALA A 24 -3.83 0.66 0.97
N LEU A 25 -4.59 1.02 -0.07
CA LEU A 25 -5.07 0.06 -1.08
C LEU A 25 -3.89 -0.62 -1.80
N MET A 26 -2.85 0.12 -2.16
CA MET A 26 -1.63 -0.44 -2.76
C MET A 26 -0.91 -1.40 -1.81
N GLY A 27 -0.84 -1.10 -0.51
CA GLY A 27 -0.28 -1.99 0.50
C GLY A 27 -1.09 -3.29 0.63
N ALA A 28 -2.42 -3.20 0.61
CA ALA A 28 -3.29 -4.38 0.57
C ALA A 28 -3.12 -5.20 -0.72
N LEU A 29 -2.98 -4.54 -1.87
CA LEU A 29 -2.67 -5.22 -3.14
C LEU A 29 -1.29 -5.89 -3.10
N GLY A 30 -0.29 -5.23 -2.50
CA GLY A 30 1.04 -5.80 -2.30
C GLY A 30 1.01 -7.04 -1.40
N HIS A 31 0.22 -7.00 -0.33
CA HIS A 31 -0.03 -8.14 0.56
C HIS A 31 -0.60 -9.34 -0.21
N VAL A 32 -1.67 -9.12 -0.98
CA VAL A 32 -2.30 -10.18 -1.80
C VAL A 32 -1.34 -10.69 -2.87
N SER A 33 -0.68 -9.78 -3.58
CA SER A 33 0.23 -10.14 -4.68
C SER A 33 1.39 -10.98 -4.18
N ARG A 34 2.00 -10.60 -3.05
CA ARG A 34 3.06 -11.39 -2.43
C ARG A 34 2.55 -12.76 -2.01
N ALA A 35 1.37 -12.88 -1.41
CA ALA A 35 0.89 -14.18 -0.96
C ALA A 35 0.48 -15.12 -2.11
N VAL A 36 -0.11 -14.57 -3.19
CA VAL A 36 -0.66 -15.38 -4.30
C VAL A 36 0.40 -15.74 -5.34
N PHE A 37 1.34 -14.84 -5.62
CA PHE A 37 2.30 -15.01 -6.71
C PHE A 37 3.70 -15.45 -6.26
N ASN A 38 3.94 -15.69 -4.96
CA ASN A 38 5.23 -16.22 -4.53
C ASN A 38 5.35 -17.71 -4.89
N ILE A 39 6.24 -18.02 -5.84
CA ILE A 39 6.48 -19.39 -6.31
C ILE A 39 7.43 -20.13 -5.37
N LEU A 40 8.28 -19.40 -4.65
CA LEU A 40 9.28 -19.95 -3.73
C LEU A 40 8.92 -19.58 -2.28
N PRO A 41 9.21 -20.47 -1.32
CA PRO A 41 9.00 -20.16 0.09
C PRO A 41 9.92 -18.99 0.50
N ASP A 42 9.34 -18.00 1.19
CA ASP A 42 10.06 -16.85 1.72
C ASP A 42 11.08 -17.26 2.80
N ARG A 43 10.87 -18.41 3.46
CA ARG A 43 11.75 -18.98 4.48
C ARG A 43 12.20 -20.38 4.06
N LEU A 44 13.52 -20.58 3.91
CA LEU A 44 14.12 -21.85 3.45
C LEU A 44 14.52 -22.82 4.57
N SER A 45 14.49 -22.41 5.84
CA SER A 45 14.87 -23.30 6.95
C SER A 45 14.03 -23.07 8.20
N ASP A 46 13.42 -24.17 8.65
CA ASP A 46 12.80 -24.33 9.96
C ASP A 46 13.85 -24.28 11.08
N ARG A 47 13.75 -23.27 11.96
CA ARG A 47 14.17 -23.44 13.35
C ARG A 47 13.02 -23.09 14.29
N PRO A 48 11.93 -23.89 14.30
CA PRO A 48 10.84 -23.73 15.27
C PRO A 48 11.36 -23.79 16.72
N MET A 49 12.42 -24.55 16.99
CA MET A 49 12.97 -24.74 18.34
C MET A 49 13.87 -23.60 18.85
N MET A 50 14.32 -22.68 17.99
CA MET A 50 15.13 -21.53 18.43
C MET A 50 14.29 -20.27 18.66
N ASP A 51 13.16 -20.17 17.95
CA ASP A 51 12.14 -19.14 18.19
C ASP A 51 11.36 -19.39 19.49
N LEU A 52 11.20 -20.65 19.93
CA LEU A 52 10.51 -21.01 21.18
C LEU A 52 11.31 -20.74 22.47
N VAL A 53 12.65 -20.61 22.40
CA VAL A 53 13.53 -20.48 23.58
C VAL A 53 13.95 -19.03 23.86
N ILE A 54 13.78 -18.10 22.89
CA ILE A 54 14.18 -16.69 23.03
C ILE A 54 12.98 -15.72 23.05
N SER A 55 11.80 -16.15 22.63
CA SER A 55 10.59 -15.32 22.59
C SER A 55 9.77 -15.47 23.88
N ASP A 56 10.12 -14.74 24.93
CA ASP A 56 9.07 -14.22 25.80
C ASP A 56 8.22 -13.29 24.91
N GLY A 57 7.04 -13.79 24.55
CA GLY A 57 6.28 -13.34 23.38
C GLY A 57 6.09 -11.83 23.27
N TYR A 58 6.17 -11.35 22.04
CA TYR A 58 5.66 -10.04 21.61
C TYR A 58 6.55 -8.82 21.91
N SER A 59 7.78 -8.81 21.38
CA SER A 59 8.57 -7.58 21.35
C SER A 59 7.93 -6.54 20.41
N TRP A 60 8.10 -5.23 20.70
CA TRP A 60 7.61 -4.17 19.81
C TRP A 60 8.24 -4.26 18.40
N THR A 61 9.49 -4.75 18.33
CA THR A 61 10.18 -5.00 17.07
C THR A 61 9.51 -6.09 16.25
N ASP A 62 9.03 -7.16 16.89
CA ASP A 62 8.27 -8.20 16.18
C ASP A 62 6.96 -7.63 15.63
N MET A 63 6.26 -6.80 16.41
CA MET A 63 5.01 -6.20 15.98
C MET A 63 5.15 -5.23 14.79
N VAL A 64 6.35 -4.70 14.53
CA VAL A 64 6.60 -3.70 13.46
C VAL A 64 7.28 -4.30 12.24
N PHE A 65 8.03 -5.40 12.39
CA PHE A 65 8.87 -5.93 11.33
C PHE A 65 8.67 -7.43 11.03
N LYS A 66 8.10 -8.21 11.95
CA LYS A 66 8.06 -9.68 11.80
C LYS A 66 6.93 -10.09 10.87
N THR A 67 7.29 -10.59 9.69
CA THR A 67 6.34 -11.22 8.79
C THR A 67 6.00 -12.63 9.27
N GLU A 68 4.73 -12.99 9.23
CA GLU A 68 4.23 -14.33 9.56
C GLU A 68 4.22 -15.25 8.33
N TYR A 69 4.66 -16.48 8.52
CA TYR A 69 4.77 -17.52 7.50
C TYR A 69 3.99 -18.76 7.92
N ASP A 70 3.56 -19.56 6.96
CA ASP A 70 2.95 -20.87 7.20
C ASP A 70 4.01 -21.95 7.50
N GLU A 71 3.56 -23.17 7.76
CA GLU A 71 4.44 -24.32 8.06
C GLU A 71 5.35 -24.70 6.89
N ALA A 72 5.00 -24.33 5.66
CA ALA A 72 5.81 -24.56 4.47
C ALA A 72 6.73 -23.37 4.15
N GLY A 73 6.74 -22.33 4.99
CA GLY A 73 7.60 -21.15 4.85
C GLY A 73 7.08 -20.10 3.86
N TYR A 74 5.82 -20.19 3.41
CA TYR A 74 5.19 -19.21 2.53
C TYR A 74 4.54 -18.07 3.31
N TYR A 75 4.50 -16.89 2.69
CA TYR A 75 3.83 -15.73 3.22
C TYR A 75 2.33 -15.99 3.47
N ARG A 76 1.85 -15.71 4.69
CA ARG A 76 0.44 -15.91 5.05
C ARG A 76 -0.47 -14.81 4.52
N LEU A 77 -1.40 -15.17 3.64
CA LEU A 77 -2.48 -14.30 3.14
C LEU A 77 -3.54 -14.00 4.20
N ASP A 78 -3.83 -14.96 5.08
CA ASP A 78 -4.87 -14.84 6.11
C ASP A 78 -4.43 -14.02 7.33
N SER A 79 -3.13 -13.69 7.42
CA SER A 79 -2.57 -12.95 8.54
C SER A 79 -2.93 -11.46 8.46
N LEU A 80 -3.78 -11.01 9.40
CA LEU A 80 -4.07 -9.59 9.59
C LEU A 80 -2.85 -8.79 10.03
N HIS A 81 -1.89 -9.44 10.70
CA HIS A 81 -0.62 -8.82 11.06
C HIS A 81 0.18 -8.44 9.81
N ASN A 82 0.34 -9.41 8.90
CA ASN A 82 0.97 -9.22 7.60
C ASN A 82 0.27 -8.15 6.76
N LEU A 83 -1.06 -8.15 6.71
CA LEU A 83 -1.84 -7.12 6.03
C LEU A 83 -1.57 -5.74 6.62
N ARG A 84 -1.63 -5.62 7.95
CA ARG A 84 -1.36 -4.38 8.67
C ARG A 84 0.06 -3.87 8.36
N LEU A 85 1.07 -4.74 8.41
CA LEU A 85 2.44 -4.37 8.09
C LEU A 85 2.54 -3.85 6.66
N ALA A 86 2.01 -4.58 5.67
CA ALA A 86 2.06 -4.16 4.26
C ALA A 86 1.39 -2.80 4.04
N VAL A 87 0.21 -2.58 4.62
CA VAL A 87 -0.53 -1.32 4.56
C VAL A 87 0.23 -0.18 5.25
N CYS A 88 0.69 -0.38 6.50
CA CYS A 88 1.40 0.63 7.26
C CYS A 88 2.72 1.02 6.59
N TRP A 89 3.50 0.06 6.09
CA TRP A 89 4.75 0.33 5.40
C TRP A 89 4.52 1.05 4.07
N ALA A 90 3.49 0.69 3.29
CA ALA A 90 3.14 1.40 2.06
C ALA A 90 2.72 2.85 2.34
N MET A 91 1.87 3.06 3.35
CA MET A 91 1.44 4.41 3.76
C MET A 91 2.61 5.25 4.27
N LEU A 92 3.44 4.70 5.17
CA LEU A 92 4.54 5.44 5.80
C LEU A 92 5.61 5.82 4.76
N SER A 93 6.05 4.85 3.96
CA SER A 93 7.06 5.11 2.91
C SER A 93 6.52 6.05 1.84
N GLY A 94 5.27 5.88 1.40
CA GLY A 94 4.64 6.79 0.46
C GLY A 94 4.47 8.21 1.01
N LEU A 95 4.10 8.36 2.29
CA LEU A 95 4.02 9.67 2.94
C LEU A 95 5.40 10.35 3.00
N ILE A 96 6.44 9.61 3.36
CA ILE A 96 7.82 10.12 3.36
C ILE A 96 8.21 10.60 1.96
N VAL A 97 7.88 9.84 0.92
CA VAL A 97 8.12 10.26 -0.48
C VAL A 97 7.38 11.56 -0.80
N LEU A 98 6.10 11.66 -0.46
CA LEU A 98 5.30 12.87 -0.73
C LEU A 98 5.84 14.12 -0.02
N LEU A 99 6.47 13.96 1.15
CA LEU A 99 7.00 15.06 1.95
C LEU A 99 8.42 15.48 1.56
N LEU A 100 9.24 14.53 1.11
CA LEU A 100 10.69 14.76 0.95
C LEU A 100 11.15 14.79 -0.52
N VAL A 101 10.41 14.16 -1.43
CA VAL A 101 10.79 14.14 -2.85
C VAL A 101 10.24 15.40 -3.53
N PRO A 102 11.10 16.19 -4.20
CA PRO A 102 10.66 17.37 -4.93
C PRO A 102 9.53 17.05 -5.90
N ASP A 103 8.50 17.89 -5.90
CA ASP A 103 7.34 17.85 -6.78
C ASP A 103 6.47 16.58 -6.72
N ALA A 104 6.82 15.58 -5.88
CA ALA A 104 6.04 14.35 -5.76
C ALA A 104 4.60 14.63 -5.32
N SER A 105 4.41 15.49 -4.33
CA SER A 105 3.09 15.89 -3.84
C SER A 105 2.25 16.61 -4.91
N LYS A 106 2.86 17.48 -5.71
CA LYS A 106 2.19 18.19 -6.83
C LYS A 106 1.71 17.22 -7.90
N VAL A 107 2.58 16.31 -8.32
CA VAL A 107 2.25 15.31 -9.33
C VAL A 107 1.15 14.39 -8.80
N THR A 108 1.22 13.97 -7.54
CA THR A 108 0.17 13.17 -6.93
C THR A 108 -1.16 13.92 -6.85
N ALA A 109 -1.15 15.20 -6.44
CA ALA A 109 -2.35 16.04 -6.42
C ALA A 109 -3.00 16.15 -7.81
N TYR A 110 -2.19 16.41 -8.85
CA TYR A 110 -2.66 16.42 -10.23
C TYR A 110 -3.38 15.12 -10.63
N TRP A 111 -2.79 13.96 -10.32
CA TRP A 111 -3.40 12.67 -10.65
C TRP A 111 -4.67 12.40 -9.86
N ILE A 112 -4.75 12.87 -8.61
CA ILE A 112 -5.96 12.79 -7.80
C ILE A 112 -7.08 13.62 -8.44
N ASP A 113 -6.81 14.90 -8.74
CA ASP A 113 -7.79 15.79 -9.34
C ASP A 113 -8.26 15.29 -10.70
N TRP A 114 -7.31 14.90 -11.55
CA TRP A 114 -7.61 14.35 -12.87
C TRP A 114 -8.41 13.05 -12.77
N GLY A 115 -8.02 12.14 -11.87
CA GLY A 115 -8.72 10.88 -11.66
C GLY A 115 -10.15 11.06 -11.15
N LEU A 116 -10.36 11.98 -10.19
CA LEU A 116 -11.69 12.32 -9.69
C LEU A 116 -12.57 12.94 -10.78
N ALA A 117 -12.03 13.86 -11.57
CA ALA A 117 -12.74 14.43 -12.72
C ALA A 117 -13.14 13.34 -13.73
N ALA A 118 -12.23 12.43 -14.07
CA ALA A 118 -12.52 11.32 -14.98
C ALA A 118 -13.61 10.37 -14.45
N LEU A 119 -13.66 10.13 -13.14
CA LEU A 119 -14.72 9.33 -12.52
C LEU A 119 -16.08 10.03 -12.56
N VAL A 120 -16.11 11.34 -12.33
CA VAL A 120 -17.32 12.16 -12.45
C VAL A 120 -17.82 12.19 -13.90
N ASP A 121 -16.92 12.36 -14.86
CA ASP A 121 -17.24 12.32 -16.28
C ASP A 121 -17.79 10.95 -16.69
N LEU A 122 -17.18 9.86 -16.21
CA LEU A 122 -17.67 8.51 -16.44
C LEU A 122 -19.08 8.31 -15.83
N PHE A 123 -19.32 8.81 -14.61
CA PHE A 123 -20.63 8.74 -13.98
C PHE A 123 -21.68 9.45 -14.84
N TRP A 124 -21.42 10.68 -15.27
CA TRP A 124 -22.36 11.44 -16.09
C TRP A 124 -22.56 10.83 -17.48
N TYR A 125 -21.50 10.28 -18.07
CA TYR A 125 -21.59 9.52 -19.31
C TYR A 125 -22.56 8.35 -19.12
N ARG A 126 -22.39 7.54 -18.07
CA ARG A 126 -23.26 6.40 -17.77
C ARG A 126 -24.71 6.81 -17.55
N VAL A 127 -24.96 7.91 -16.84
CA VAL A 127 -26.33 8.44 -16.65
C VAL A 127 -26.95 8.86 -17.98
N LYS A 128 -26.20 9.55 -18.85
CA LYS A 128 -26.70 10.03 -20.14
C LYS A 128 -26.96 8.91 -21.15
N THR A 129 -26.15 7.86 -21.12
CA THR A 129 -26.24 6.72 -22.05
C THR A 129 -26.93 5.51 -21.42
N PHE A 130 -27.63 5.69 -20.31
CA PHE A 130 -28.36 4.60 -19.67
C PHE A 130 -29.61 4.27 -20.49
N GLU A 131 -29.58 3.17 -21.23
CA GLU A 131 -30.74 2.59 -21.88
C GLU A 131 -31.30 1.46 -21.00
N TRP A 132 -32.61 1.45 -20.79
CA TRP A 132 -33.34 0.51 -19.94
C TRP A 132 -33.50 -0.87 -20.58
#